data_AF-A0A9X3MX19-F1
#
_entry.id   AF-A0A9X3MX19-F1
#
_cell.length_a   1.000
_cell.length_b   1.000
_cell.length_c   1.000
_cell.angle_alpha   90.00
_cell.angle_beta   90.00
_cell.angle_gamma   90.00
#
_symmetry.space_group_name_H-M   'P 1'
#
loop_
_entity.id
_entity.type
_entity.pdbx_description
1 polymer ?
#
loop_
_entity_poly.entity_id
_entity_poly.type
_entity_poly.pdbx_seq_one_letter_code
_entity_poly.pdbx_strand_id
1 'polypeptide(L)'
;MPKPHWLHRPSPAFLVAVLALSVALGGTSYAAITVTGAQIKDGSVTSRDIRDHTLRAEDFEHQVLAGPQGEKGDAGPAAPQLQAAPAGLASDAPTSDAPTSGEILAGVFDVRGQAVQAGDTFPTTLSFGHKLPAQPTAVRLLADPGFTTPDCQGWGGDPDPAPGVLCIYVDGTGNQPDVRINFAGAANLVELTGTGLAVRATRPGALHAFGGWAYKVP
;
A
#
# COMPACT_ATOMS: atom_id res chain seq x y z
N MET A 1 32.33 -13.15 -65.72
CA MET A 1 31.20 -13.46 -66.62
C MET A 1 30.13 -14.19 -65.82
N PRO A 2 29.00 -13.57 -65.44
CA PRO A 2 27.92 -14.25 -64.73
C PRO A 2 27.14 -15.17 -65.70
N LYS A 3 26.89 -16.42 -65.29
CA LYS A 3 26.13 -17.40 -66.07
C LYS A 3 24.63 -17.10 -65.97
N PRO A 4 23.86 -17.11 -67.06
CA PRO A 4 22.41 -16.88 -67.00
C PRO A 4 21.71 -18.07 -66.33
N HIS A 5 20.99 -17.80 -65.24
CA HIS A 5 20.13 -18.79 -64.58
C HIS A 5 18.77 -18.78 -65.29
N TRP A 6 18.45 -19.89 -65.94
CA TRP A 6 17.16 -20.07 -66.58
C TRP A 6 16.09 -20.28 -65.50
N LEU A 7 15.19 -19.31 -65.32
CA LEU A 7 14.04 -19.46 -64.43
C LEU A 7 13.16 -20.60 -64.96
N HIS A 8 13.12 -21.69 -64.21
CA HIS A 8 12.22 -22.80 -64.50
C HIS A 8 10.79 -22.33 -64.24
N ARG A 9 9.92 -22.50 -65.23
CA ARG A 9 8.50 -22.22 -65.06
C ARG A 9 7.96 -23.14 -63.95
N PRO A 10 7.40 -22.60 -62.87
CA PRO A 10 6.86 -23.43 -61.79
C PRO A 10 5.78 -24.34 -62.37
N SER A 11 5.82 -25.62 -62.01
CA SER A 11 4.82 -26.58 -62.48
C SER A 11 3.44 -26.20 -61.91
N PRO A 12 2.34 -26.47 -62.64
CA PRO A 12 0.99 -26.20 -62.13
C PRO A 12 0.73 -26.87 -60.77
N ALA A 13 1.31 -28.06 -60.55
CA ALA A 13 1.22 -28.78 -59.28
C ALA A 13 1.91 -28.03 -58.12
N PHE A 14 3.04 -27.37 -58.39
CA PHE A 14 3.74 -26.58 -57.37
C PHE A 14 2.92 -25.35 -56.97
N LEU A 15 2.26 -24.68 -57.92
CA LEU A 15 1.38 -23.55 -57.62
C LEU A 15 0.20 -23.97 -56.74
N VAL A 16 -0.43 -25.10 -57.05
CA VAL A 16 -1.54 -25.65 -56.24
C VAL A 16 -1.05 -26.01 -54.83
N ALA A 17 0.12 -26.64 -54.70
CA ALA A 17 0.69 -27.00 -53.40
C ALA A 17 1.01 -25.77 -52.54
N VAL A 18 1.59 -24.72 -53.13
CA VAL A 18 1.89 -23.46 -52.42
C VAL A 18 0.62 -22.74 -52.00
N LEU A 19 -0.42 -22.69 -52.85
CA LEU A 19 -1.72 -22.12 -52.50
C LEU A 19 -2.39 -22.91 -51.36
N ALA A 20 -2.43 -24.23 -51.45
CA ALA A 20 -3.01 -25.08 -50.42
C ALA A 20 -2.28 -24.91 -49.08
N LEU A 21 -0.94 -24.85 -49.11
CA LEU A 21 -0.13 -24.63 -47.91
C LEU A 21 -0.38 -23.24 -47.30
N SER A 22 -0.53 -22.21 -48.14
CA SER A 22 -0.81 -20.84 -47.69
C SER A 22 -2.19 -20.74 -47.03
N VAL A 23 -3.21 -21.41 -47.59
CA VAL A 23 -4.55 -21.48 -47.00
C VAL A 23 -4.56 -22.29 -45.70
N ALA A 24 -3.84 -23.42 -45.65
CA ALA A 24 -3.72 -24.25 -44.45
C ALA A 24 -3.03 -23.52 -43.29
N LEU A 25 -2.07 -22.63 -43.58
CA LEU A 25 -1.37 -21.81 -42.59
C LEU A 25 -2.15 -20.54 -42.20
N GLY A 26 -3.04 -20.03 -43.06
CA GLY A 26 -3.73 -18.74 -42.88
C GLY A 26 -5.02 -18.76 -42.06
N GLY A 27 -5.53 -19.94 -41.69
CA GLY A 27 -6.90 -20.09 -41.16
C GLY A 27 -7.20 -19.45 -39.81
N THR A 28 -6.21 -19.33 -38.91
CA THR A 28 -6.44 -18.82 -37.53
C THR A 28 -6.03 -17.36 -37.34
N SER A 29 -5.06 -16.85 -38.12
CA SER A 29 -4.57 -15.47 -37.98
C SER A 29 -5.49 -14.41 -38.59
N TYR A 30 -6.38 -14.76 -39.51
CA TYR A 30 -7.30 -13.77 -40.10
C TYR A 30 -8.37 -13.31 -39.10
N ALA A 31 -8.91 -14.22 -38.29
CA ALA A 31 -9.98 -13.91 -37.33
C ALA A 31 -9.53 -12.94 -36.22
N ALA A 32 -8.27 -13.03 -35.76
CA ALA A 32 -7.75 -12.17 -34.70
C ALA A 32 -7.57 -10.70 -35.13
N ILE A 33 -7.48 -10.43 -36.44
CA ILE A 33 -7.22 -9.08 -36.98
C ILE A 33 -8.52 -8.42 -37.46
N THR A 34 -9.51 -9.20 -37.88
CA THR A 34 -10.75 -8.67 -38.50
C THR A 34 -11.97 -8.63 -37.58
N VAL A 35 -11.93 -9.32 -36.43
CA VAL A 35 -13.05 -9.26 -35.47
C VAL A 35 -12.94 -8.00 -34.65
N THR A 36 -13.69 -6.99 -35.08
CA THR A 36 -13.88 -5.74 -34.35
C THR A 36 -15.15 -5.79 -33.52
N GLY A 37 -15.32 -4.86 -32.58
CA GLY A 37 -16.54 -4.76 -31.78
C GLY A 37 -17.83 -4.66 -32.61
N ALA A 38 -17.76 -4.16 -33.86
CA ALA A 38 -18.91 -4.09 -34.77
C ALA A 38 -19.45 -5.46 -35.22
N GLN A 39 -18.66 -6.52 -35.07
CA GLN A 39 -19.08 -7.89 -35.36
C GLN A 39 -19.66 -8.60 -34.12
N ILE A 40 -19.53 -7.97 -32.94
CA ILE A 40 -20.09 -8.48 -31.69
C ILE A 40 -21.52 -7.94 -31.59
N LYS A 41 -22.48 -8.84 -31.40
CA LYS A 41 -23.87 -8.46 -31.19
C LYS A 41 -24.03 -7.85 -29.80
N ASP A 42 -24.73 -6.73 -29.70
CA ASP A 42 -25.02 -6.09 -28.41
C ASP A 42 -25.70 -7.08 -27.44
N GLY A 43 -25.21 -7.09 -26.20
CA GLY A 43 -25.68 -7.98 -25.14
C GLY A 43 -25.28 -9.46 -25.28
N SER A 44 -24.41 -9.81 -26.23
CA SER A 44 -23.92 -11.19 -26.38
C SER A 44 -22.73 -11.55 -25.46
N VAL A 45 -22.01 -10.55 -24.95
CA VAL A 45 -20.89 -10.75 -24.01
C VAL A 45 -21.44 -10.83 -22.59
N THR A 46 -21.13 -11.92 -21.89
CA THR A 46 -21.55 -12.18 -20.52
C THR A 46 -20.36 -12.15 -19.56
N SER A 47 -20.61 -12.15 -18.25
CA SER A 47 -19.53 -12.20 -17.24
C SER A 47 -18.65 -13.44 -17.37
N ARG A 48 -19.15 -14.56 -17.94
CA ARG A 48 -18.33 -15.76 -18.18
C ARG A 48 -17.28 -15.56 -19.26
N ASP A 49 -17.48 -14.59 -20.15
CA ASP A 49 -16.58 -14.29 -21.26
C ASP A 49 -15.47 -13.31 -20.85
N ILE A 50 -15.55 -12.76 -19.63
CA ILE A 50 -14.61 -11.78 -19.06
C ILE A 50 -13.84 -12.44 -17.93
N ARG A 51 -12.51 -12.31 -17.94
CA ARG A 51 -11.66 -12.81 -16.86
C ARG A 51 -11.73 -11.89 -15.65
N ASP A 52 -11.71 -12.46 -14.46
CA ASP A 52 -11.73 -11.70 -13.22
C ASP A 52 -10.53 -10.74 -13.12
N HIS A 53 -10.79 -9.53 -12.60
CA HIS A 53 -9.82 -8.46 -12.36
C HIS A 53 -9.07 -7.94 -13.59
N THR A 54 -9.59 -8.14 -14.81
CA THR A 54 -8.93 -7.61 -16.02
C THR A 54 -9.50 -6.28 -16.53
N LEU A 55 -10.70 -5.88 -16.09
CA LEU A 55 -11.30 -4.60 -16.48
C LEU A 55 -10.65 -3.45 -15.70
N ARG A 56 -10.28 -2.39 -16.41
CA ARG A 56 -9.67 -1.16 -15.88
C ARG A 56 -10.68 -0.03 -15.88
N ALA A 57 -10.40 1.05 -15.14
CA ALA A 57 -11.26 2.23 -15.11
C ALA A 57 -11.49 2.86 -16.50
N GLU A 58 -10.51 2.73 -17.41
CA GLU A 58 -10.60 3.19 -18.81
C GLU A 58 -11.61 2.39 -19.66
N ASP A 59 -11.99 1.18 -19.24
CA ASP A 59 -12.95 0.32 -19.94
C ASP A 59 -14.42 0.68 -19.61
N PHE A 60 -14.64 1.55 -18.62
CA PHE A 60 -15.96 1.99 -18.19
C PHE A 60 -16.20 3.43 -18.59
N GLU A 61 -17.43 3.72 -19.03
CA GLU A 61 -17.87 5.10 -19.18
C GLU A 61 -17.85 5.79 -17.80
N HIS A 62 -17.38 7.05 -17.77
CA HIS A 62 -17.02 7.82 -16.56
C HIS A 62 -18.09 7.91 -15.46
N GLN A 63 -19.32 7.45 -15.73
CA GLN A 63 -20.46 7.50 -14.82
C GLN A 63 -20.89 6.14 -14.27
N VAL A 64 -20.29 5.02 -14.68
CA VAL A 64 -20.74 3.68 -14.25
C VAL A 64 -20.04 3.21 -12.97
N LEU A 65 -18.83 3.72 -12.68
CA LEU A 65 -18.06 3.33 -11.48
C LEU A 65 -18.34 4.19 -10.25
N ALA A 66 -19.00 5.33 -10.42
CA ALA A 66 -19.47 6.14 -9.32
C ALA A 66 -20.95 5.80 -9.08
N GLY A 67 -21.20 4.78 -8.25
CA GLY A 67 -22.51 4.70 -7.60
C GLY A 67 -22.84 6.04 -6.93
N PRO A 68 -24.12 6.38 -6.74
CA PRO A 68 -24.48 7.58 -5.98
C PRO A 68 -23.67 7.57 -4.69
N GLN A 69 -23.00 8.69 -4.40
CA GLN A 69 -22.25 8.85 -3.16
C GLN A 69 -23.14 8.38 -2.03
N GLY A 70 -22.71 7.34 -1.30
CA GLY A 70 -23.47 6.81 -0.17
C GLY A 70 -23.84 7.97 0.75
N GLU A 71 -25.01 7.87 1.40
CA GLU A 71 -25.44 8.91 2.33
C GLU A 71 -24.27 9.27 3.24
N LYS A 72 -24.04 10.57 3.39
CA LYS A 72 -22.99 11.07 4.28
C LYS A 72 -23.24 10.42 5.64
N GLY A 73 -22.33 9.56 6.06
CA GLY A 73 -22.41 8.93 7.38
C GLY A 73 -22.62 10.01 8.43
N ASP A 74 -23.40 9.69 9.47
CA ASP A 74 -23.63 10.59 10.59
C ASP A 74 -22.30 11.22 11.03
N ALA A 75 -22.35 12.50 11.41
CA ALA A 75 -21.19 13.14 11.99
C ALA A 75 -20.73 12.27 13.17
N GLY A 76 -19.53 11.71 13.06
CA GLY A 76 -18.93 10.97 14.16
C GLY A 76 -18.98 11.80 15.44
N PRO A 77 -19.05 11.18 16.62
CA PRO A 77 -19.01 11.91 17.87
C PRO A 77 -17.86 12.91 17.84
N ALA A 78 -18.11 14.13 18.33
CA ALA A 78 -17.10 15.17 18.37
C ALA A 78 -15.83 14.58 18.96
N ALA A 79 -14.74 14.56 18.18
CA ALA A 79 -13.45 14.14 18.68
C ALA A 79 -13.16 14.98 19.94
N PRO A 80 -12.67 14.37 21.04
CA PRO A 80 -12.12 15.15 22.13
C PRO A 80 -11.22 16.21 21.53
N GLN A 81 -11.43 17.48 21.90
CA GLN A 81 -10.59 18.56 21.39
C GLN A 81 -9.13 18.20 21.69
N LEU A 82 -8.38 17.81 20.65
CA LEU A 82 -6.94 17.77 20.74
C LEU A 82 -6.52 19.24 20.72
N GLN A 83 -6.12 19.76 21.88
CA GLN A 83 -5.37 21.01 21.94
C GLN A 83 -4.32 21.00 20.83
N ALA A 84 -4.28 22.07 20.04
CA ALA A 84 -3.25 22.27 19.04
C ALA A 84 -1.88 22.00 19.67
N ALA A 85 -1.11 21.09 19.08
CA ALA A 85 0.23 20.79 19.56
C ALA A 85 1.03 22.11 19.58
N PRO A 86 1.64 22.51 20.70
CA PRO A 86 2.55 23.63 20.69
C PRO A 86 3.70 23.32 19.75
N ALA A 87 4.02 24.28 18.88
CA ALA A 87 5.28 24.29 18.17
C ALA A 87 6.39 24.43 19.21
N GLY A 88 7.19 23.38 19.39
CA GLY A 88 8.42 23.47 20.18
C GLY A 88 8.67 22.27 21.07
N LEU A 89 9.88 21.74 20.94
CA LEU A 89 10.48 20.87 21.94
C LEU A 89 10.49 21.57 23.32
N ALA A 90 10.15 20.80 24.35
CA ALA A 90 10.43 20.98 25.78
C ALA A 90 9.35 21.57 26.73
N SER A 91 9.31 20.87 27.87
CA SER A 91 8.86 21.19 29.23
C SER A 91 7.37 21.12 29.59
N ASP A 92 7.15 20.27 30.60
CA ASP A 92 6.04 20.18 31.55
C ASP A 92 4.72 19.60 31.04
N ALA A 93 4.71 18.27 30.88
CA ALA A 93 3.47 17.51 30.91
C ALA A 93 2.73 17.78 32.25
N PRO A 94 1.41 18.07 32.22
CA PRO A 94 0.63 18.16 33.44
C PRO A 94 0.72 16.84 34.20
N THR A 95 0.76 16.91 35.53
CA THR A 95 0.74 15.76 36.45
C THR A 95 -0.58 15.01 36.29
N SER A 96 -0.69 14.25 35.22
CA SER A 96 -1.58 13.10 35.12
C SER A 96 -0.92 11.99 35.91
N ASP A 97 -1.71 11.25 36.69
CA ASP A 97 -1.20 10.20 37.56
C ASP A 97 -0.23 9.27 36.80
N ALA A 98 0.84 8.86 37.47
CA ALA A 98 1.82 7.96 36.87
C ALA A 98 1.10 6.67 36.45
N PRO A 99 1.37 6.14 35.24
CA PRO A 99 0.64 4.99 34.73
C PRO A 99 0.96 3.77 35.61
N THR A 100 -0.06 2.96 35.86
CA THR A 100 0.03 1.84 36.81
C THR A 100 0.57 0.58 36.13
N SER A 101 1.25 -0.29 36.87
CA SER A 101 1.69 -1.60 36.35
C SER A 101 0.52 -2.38 35.72
N GLY A 102 0.74 -2.92 34.52
CA GLY A 102 -0.26 -3.61 33.71
C GLY A 102 -1.12 -2.71 32.81
N GLU A 103 -1.08 -1.38 33.00
CA GLU A 103 -1.77 -0.44 32.12
C GLU A 103 -1.20 -0.48 30.71
N ILE A 104 -2.06 -0.39 29.70
CA ILE A 104 -1.67 -0.35 28.29
C ILE A 104 -1.81 1.10 27.82
N LEU A 105 -0.67 1.72 27.55
CA LEU A 105 -0.59 3.01 26.88
C LEU A 105 -0.63 2.76 25.38
N ALA A 106 -1.49 3.47 24.65
CA ALA A 106 -1.63 3.30 23.22
C ALA A 106 -1.90 4.62 22.51
N GLY A 107 -1.59 4.66 21.21
CA GLY A 107 -1.88 5.79 20.36
C GLY A 107 -1.78 5.42 18.89
N VAL A 108 -2.13 6.37 18.03
CA VAL A 108 -2.09 6.22 16.57
C VAL A 108 -1.07 7.18 15.96
N PHE A 109 -0.61 6.85 14.76
CA PHE A 109 0.17 7.75 13.92
C PHE A 109 -0.37 7.73 12.49
N ASP A 110 -0.28 8.88 11.83
CA ASP A 110 -0.56 9.04 10.40
C ASP A 110 0.52 9.96 9.81
N VAL A 111 1.32 9.41 8.91
CA VAL A 111 2.34 10.14 8.19
C VAL A 111 1.93 10.19 6.73
N ARG A 112 1.75 11.40 6.19
CA ARG A 112 1.47 11.63 4.78
C ARG A 112 2.45 12.64 4.21
N GLY A 113 2.83 12.45 2.95
CA GLY A 113 3.80 13.31 2.30
C GLY A 113 3.75 13.21 0.78
N GLN A 114 4.39 14.17 0.13
CA GLN A 114 4.68 14.13 -1.32
C GLN A 114 6.20 14.09 -1.46
N ALA A 115 6.74 12.93 -1.82
CA ALA A 115 8.16 12.75 -2.06
C ALA A 115 8.52 13.32 -3.44
N VAL A 116 9.52 14.20 -3.49
CA VAL A 116 10.09 14.70 -4.74
C VAL A 116 11.02 13.64 -5.35
N GLN A 117 11.71 12.89 -4.49
CA GLN A 117 12.63 11.83 -4.89
C GLN A 117 12.65 10.66 -3.91
N ALA A 118 13.23 9.54 -4.34
CA ALA A 118 13.53 8.43 -3.46
C ALA A 118 14.49 8.87 -2.35
N GLY A 119 14.21 8.48 -1.11
CA GLY A 119 15.01 8.81 0.06
C GLY A 119 14.51 9.99 0.88
N ASP A 120 13.56 10.79 0.35
CA ASP A 120 12.89 11.82 1.13
C ASP A 120 12.26 11.20 2.38
N THR A 121 12.47 11.85 3.52
CA THR A 121 12.11 11.31 4.84
C THR A 121 11.10 12.21 5.53
N PHE A 122 10.05 11.59 6.05
CA PHE A 122 8.94 12.25 6.70
C PHE A 122 8.92 11.78 8.17
N PRO A 123 9.38 12.62 9.11
CA PRO A 123 9.42 12.27 10.52
C PRO A 123 8.06 12.48 11.21
N THR A 124 7.79 11.69 12.22
CA THR A 124 6.71 11.90 13.18
C THR A 124 7.15 11.46 14.58
N THR A 125 6.43 11.91 15.60
CA THR A 125 6.72 11.57 17.00
C THR A 125 5.55 10.78 17.58
N LEU A 126 5.88 9.65 18.22
CA LEU A 126 4.96 8.89 19.06
C LEU A 126 5.10 9.41 20.48
N SER A 127 4.14 10.22 20.93
CA SER A 127 4.07 10.70 22.31
C SER A 127 3.39 9.66 23.18
N PHE A 128 3.98 9.30 24.30
CA PHE A 128 3.37 8.36 25.24
C PHE A 128 2.27 8.97 26.11
N GLY A 129 2.12 10.31 26.08
CA GLY A 129 1.18 11.03 26.96
C GLY A 129 1.62 11.08 28.43
N HIS A 130 2.37 10.07 28.87
CA HIS A 130 2.94 9.94 30.21
C HIS A 130 4.44 9.66 30.13
N LYS A 131 5.17 10.03 31.17
CA LYS A 131 6.55 9.57 31.33
C LYS A 131 6.53 8.12 31.79
N LEU A 132 7.12 7.22 31.00
CA LEU A 132 7.27 5.82 31.36
C LEU A 132 8.10 5.68 32.65
N PRO A 133 7.77 4.71 33.52
CA PRO A 133 8.51 4.48 34.76
C PRO A 133 9.92 3.92 34.51
N ALA A 134 10.13 3.26 33.37
CA ALA A 134 11.41 2.72 32.92
C ALA A 134 11.48 2.71 31.38
N GLN A 135 12.69 2.54 30.83
CA GLN A 135 12.85 2.34 29.39
C GLN A 135 12.21 1.02 28.95
N PRO A 136 11.62 0.95 27.74
CA PRO A 136 11.14 -0.30 27.20
C PRO A 136 12.26 -1.35 27.14
N THR A 137 11.96 -2.56 27.60
CA THR A 137 12.90 -3.71 27.57
C THR A 137 13.09 -4.23 26.14
N ALA A 138 12.09 -4.00 25.29
CA ALA A 138 12.12 -4.31 23.88
C ALA A 138 11.25 -3.34 23.09
N VAL A 139 11.64 -3.11 21.84
CA VAL A 139 10.85 -2.35 20.86
C VAL A 139 10.66 -3.23 19.63
N ARG A 140 9.43 -3.28 19.12
CA ARG A 140 9.05 -4.05 17.93
C ARG A 140 8.41 -3.11 16.93
N LEU A 141 8.96 -3.07 15.72
CA LEU A 141 8.33 -2.41 14.58
C LEU A 141 7.77 -3.50 13.66
N LEU A 142 6.45 -3.60 13.60
CA LEU A 142 5.69 -4.59 12.84
C LEU A 142 5.12 -3.88 11.62
N ALA A 143 5.88 -3.91 10.51
CA ALA A 143 5.58 -3.12 9.30
C ALA A 143 4.67 -3.83 8.28
N ASP A 144 4.24 -5.05 8.57
CA ASP A 144 3.39 -5.87 7.70
C ASP A 144 2.01 -6.09 8.35
N PRO A 145 0.91 -5.79 7.63
CA PRO A 145 -0.44 -5.98 8.17
C PRO A 145 -0.69 -7.44 8.52
N GLY A 146 -1.08 -7.69 9.77
CA GLY A 146 -1.32 -9.03 10.32
C GLY A 146 -0.09 -9.70 10.94
N PHE A 147 1.08 -9.04 10.95
CA PHE A 147 2.23 -9.55 11.68
C PHE A 147 2.06 -9.30 13.17
N THR A 148 1.92 -10.37 13.94
CA THR A 148 2.01 -10.36 15.41
C THR A 148 3.24 -11.15 15.84
N THR A 149 3.80 -10.79 16.99
CA THR A 149 4.85 -11.60 17.63
C THR A 149 4.32 -12.07 18.98
N PRO A 150 4.94 -13.08 19.63
CA PRO A 150 4.53 -13.49 20.97
C PRO A 150 4.46 -12.32 21.97
N ASP A 151 5.32 -11.31 21.79
CA ASP A 151 5.41 -10.13 22.65
C ASP A 151 4.49 -8.97 22.23
N CYS A 152 3.87 -9.05 21.05
CA CYS A 152 3.02 -8.00 20.45
C CYS A 152 1.82 -8.65 19.78
N GLN A 153 0.75 -8.85 20.55
CA GLN A 153 -0.51 -9.45 20.09
C GLN A 153 -1.64 -8.41 20.05
N GLY A 154 -2.81 -8.79 19.51
CA GLY A 154 -4.05 -8.02 19.67
C GLY A 154 -4.22 -6.79 18.76
N TRP A 155 -3.42 -6.66 17.70
CA TRP A 155 -3.59 -5.55 16.78
C TRP A 155 -4.97 -5.56 16.08
N GLY A 156 -5.59 -4.39 15.91
CA GLY A 156 -6.94 -4.24 15.33
C GLY A 156 -8.05 -3.84 16.32
N GLY A 157 -7.69 -3.38 17.51
CA GLY A 157 -8.63 -2.80 18.48
C GLY A 157 -8.24 -3.05 19.94
N ASP A 158 -7.56 -4.16 20.20
CA ASP A 158 -7.22 -4.62 21.56
C ASP A 158 -5.72 -4.98 21.68
N PRO A 159 -4.81 -4.01 21.50
CA PRO A 159 -3.38 -4.31 21.52
C PRO A 159 -2.96 -4.88 22.89
N ASP A 160 -2.26 -6.00 22.88
CA ASP A 160 -1.79 -6.70 24.08
C ASP A 160 -0.27 -6.92 24.03
N PRO A 161 0.53 -5.87 24.27
CA PRO A 161 1.98 -6.01 24.41
C PRO A 161 2.35 -6.76 25.68
N ALA A 162 3.46 -7.49 25.62
CA ALA A 162 4.11 -8.04 26.81
C ALA A 162 4.57 -6.89 27.74
N PRO A 163 4.61 -7.11 29.07
CA PRO A 163 5.05 -6.09 30.03
C PRO A 163 6.43 -5.51 29.67
N GLY A 164 6.53 -4.19 29.56
CA GLY A 164 7.76 -3.46 29.20
C GLY A 164 8.10 -3.44 27.71
N VAL A 165 7.27 -4.01 26.83
CA VAL A 165 7.50 -4.03 25.38
C VAL A 165 6.73 -2.92 24.68
N LEU A 166 7.43 -2.13 23.86
CA LEU A 166 6.83 -1.14 22.96
C LEU A 166 6.59 -1.78 21.59
N CYS A 167 5.33 -1.94 21.21
CA CYS A 167 4.93 -2.48 19.91
C CYS A 167 4.44 -1.34 19.01
N ILE A 168 4.97 -1.24 17.80
CA ILE A 168 4.60 -0.25 16.79
C ILE A 168 4.10 -1.02 15.57
N TYR A 169 2.84 -0.87 15.25
CA TYR A 169 2.14 -1.57 14.18
C TYR A 169 1.92 -0.61 13.01
N VAL A 170 2.32 -1.00 11.81
CA VAL A 170 2.07 -0.25 10.59
C VAL A 170 1.03 -0.99 9.77
N ASP A 171 -0.16 -0.40 9.65
CA ASP A 171 -1.33 -1.02 8.99
C ASP A 171 -1.28 -0.95 7.48
N GLY A 172 -0.86 0.20 6.98
CA GLY A 172 -1.01 0.54 5.58
C GLY A 172 0.12 1.43 5.16
N THR A 173 0.75 1.05 4.06
CA THR A 173 1.80 1.84 3.45
C THR A 173 1.47 2.10 1.98
N GLY A 174 1.49 3.36 1.60
CA GLY A 174 1.44 3.79 0.20
C GLY A 174 2.83 4.17 -0.23
N ASN A 175 3.22 3.74 -1.43
CA ASN A 175 4.56 3.96 -1.98
C ASN A 175 5.67 3.04 -1.42
N GLN A 176 5.31 1.91 -0.79
CA GLN A 176 6.23 0.98 -0.11
C GLN A 176 7.37 1.68 0.66
N PRO A 177 7.07 2.58 1.60
CA PRO A 177 8.08 3.21 2.44
C PRO A 177 8.80 2.24 3.34
N ASP A 178 10.04 2.60 3.60
CA ASP A 178 10.86 2.05 4.65
C ASP A 178 10.58 2.85 5.93
N VAL A 179 9.84 2.24 6.87
CA VAL A 179 9.51 2.82 8.18
C VAL A 179 10.59 2.43 9.17
N ARG A 180 11.13 3.40 9.91
CA ARG A 180 12.20 3.19 10.88
C ARG A 180 11.96 3.96 12.16
N ILE A 181 12.47 3.42 13.26
CA ILE A 181 12.63 4.17 14.50
C ILE A 181 13.87 5.04 14.34
N ASN A 182 13.68 6.27 13.88
CA ASN A 182 14.74 7.24 13.72
C ASN A 182 14.13 8.63 13.81
N PHE A 183 14.69 9.47 14.68
CA PHE A 183 14.24 10.83 14.86
C PHE A 183 15.42 11.79 14.86
N ALA A 184 15.35 12.84 14.04
CA ALA A 184 16.37 13.89 13.97
C ALA A 184 17.82 13.39 13.82
N GLY A 185 18.03 12.23 13.20
CA GLY A 185 19.35 11.62 13.00
C GLY A 185 19.78 10.62 14.08
N ALA A 186 18.99 10.42 15.13
CA ALA A 186 19.21 9.41 16.14
C ALA A 186 18.44 8.13 15.81
N ALA A 187 19.18 7.07 15.44
CA ALA A 187 18.60 5.76 15.16
C ALA A 187 18.20 5.04 16.46
N ASN A 188 17.03 4.41 16.46
CA ASN A 188 16.48 3.61 17.57
C ASN A 188 16.37 4.38 18.89
N LEU A 189 16.21 5.71 18.83
CA LEU A 189 16.05 6.52 20.02
C LEU A 189 14.63 6.36 20.59
N VAL A 190 14.55 5.88 21.82
CA VAL A 190 13.33 5.86 22.62
C VAL A 190 13.59 6.61 23.92
N GLU A 191 12.82 7.66 24.15
CA GLU A 191 12.83 8.43 25.39
C GLU A 191 11.66 7.98 26.27
N LEU A 192 11.70 8.30 27.55
CA LEU A 192 10.62 7.94 28.48
C LEU A 192 9.30 8.66 28.17
N THR A 193 9.31 9.72 27.36
CA THR A 193 8.11 10.49 26.99
C THR A 193 7.62 10.19 25.57
N GLY A 194 8.42 9.45 24.79
CA GLY A 194 8.07 9.13 23.41
C GLY A 194 9.23 8.58 22.60
N THR A 195 8.95 8.27 21.35
CA THR A 195 9.96 7.92 20.34
C THR A 195 9.61 8.62 19.03
N GLY A 196 10.53 8.66 18.07
CA GLY A 196 10.23 9.15 16.74
C GLY A 196 10.34 8.08 15.68
N LEU A 197 9.47 8.23 14.69
CA LEU A 197 9.43 7.40 13.49
C LEU A 197 9.85 8.25 12.28
N ALA A 198 10.65 7.66 11.41
CA ALA A 198 10.99 8.20 10.11
C ALA A 198 10.40 7.30 9.03
N VAL A 199 9.59 7.89 8.15
CA VAL A 199 9.02 7.20 6.99
C VAL A 199 9.78 7.66 5.75
N ARG A 200 10.52 6.74 5.12
CA ARG A 200 11.37 7.05 3.98
C ARG A 200 10.73 6.59 2.67
N ALA A 201 10.57 7.52 1.74
CA ALA A 201 10.01 7.21 0.43
C ALA A 201 10.99 6.39 -0.42
N THR A 202 10.51 5.36 -1.13
CA THR A 202 11.34 4.55 -2.03
C THR A 202 11.32 5.03 -3.49
N ARG A 203 10.37 5.90 -3.84
CA ARG A 203 10.24 6.55 -5.16
C ARG A 203 9.47 7.88 -5.04
N PRO A 204 9.54 8.79 -6.03
CA PRO A 204 8.74 10.00 -6.05
C PRO A 204 7.23 9.72 -5.98
N GLY A 205 6.46 10.66 -5.42
CA GLY A 205 5.00 10.63 -5.38
C GLY A 205 4.40 10.63 -3.97
N ALA A 206 3.08 10.40 -3.92
CA ALA A 206 2.32 10.39 -2.68
C ALA A 206 2.75 9.23 -1.78
N LEU A 207 3.12 9.56 -0.56
CA LEU A 207 3.51 8.65 0.51
C LEU A 207 2.43 8.67 1.59
N HIS A 208 2.12 7.50 2.14
CA HIS A 208 1.49 7.42 3.45
C HIS A 208 1.98 6.22 4.24
N ALA A 209 2.04 6.36 5.55
CA ALA A 209 2.20 5.26 6.50
C ALA A 209 1.37 5.58 7.74
N PHE A 210 0.46 4.69 8.12
CA PHE A 210 -0.38 4.85 9.29
C PHE A 210 -0.45 3.55 10.08
N GLY A 211 -0.85 3.68 11.34
CA GLY A 211 -1.04 2.57 12.24
C GLY A 211 -1.09 3.08 13.67
N GLY A 212 -0.58 2.29 14.59
CA GLY A 212 -0.53 2.71 15.99
C GLY A 212 0.54 1.99 16.78
N TRP A 213 0.57 2.29 18.06
CA TRP A 213 1.56 1.78 18.98
C TRP A 213 0.89 1.46 20.31
N ALA A 214 1.50 0.53 21.03
CA ALA A 214 1.07 0.15 22.37
C ALA A 214 2.27 -0.24 23.24
N TYR A 215 2.18 0.07 24.52
CA TYR A 215 3.17 -0.26 25.54
C TYR A 215 2.44 -0.69 26.81
N LYS A 216 2.79 -1.86 27.35
CA LYS A 216 2.28 -2.30 28.65
C LYS A 216 3.27 -1.91 29.74
N VAL A 217 2.80 -1.16 30.72
CA VAL A 217 3.60 -0.80 31.90
C VAL A 217 3.99 -2.09 32.64
N PRO A 218 5.29 -2.31 32.92
CA PRO A 218 5.76 -3.53 33.56
C PRO A 218 5.30 -3.71 35.01
#